data_AF-A0A7S1CHN3-F1
#
_entry.id   AF-A0A7S1CHN3-F1
#
_cell.length_a   1.000
_cell.length_b   1.000
_cell.length_c   1.000
_cell.angle_alpha   90.00
_cell.angle_beta   90.00
_cell.angle_gamma   90.00
#
_symmetry.space_group_name_H-M   'P 1'
#
loop_
_entity.id
_entity.type
_entity.pdbx_description
1 polymer ?
#
loop_
_entity_poly.entity_id
_entity_poly.type
_entity_poly.pdbx_seq_one_letter_code
_entity_poly.pdbx_strand_id
1 'polypeptide(L)'
;FEKFCWFVSSEGLVVVAGRDAQQNEQLVKRYLRPQDIYVHAAEHGAASCVVRNALTDPTAADAIPPQTLAEAGAYTVCLSQLWQTGTPGAAWWVYANQVSKTAPTGEYLNVGSFMIRGKKNFLPPARLELAYCLLWLLDDASAARHDGEMVPQQRSGSGSVGGGGGGGEG
;
A
#
# COMPACT_ATOMS: atom_id res chain seq x y z
N PHE A 1 15.54 -16.67 -3.01
CA PHE A 1 14.96 -15.77 -4.03
C PHE A 1 13.47 -15.60 -3.70
N GLU A 2 13.01 -14.34 -3.70
CA GLU A 2 11.64 -13.85 -3.43
C GLU A 2 10.93 -14.34 -2.15
N LYS A 3 11.28 -13.70 -1.03
CA LYS A 3 10.66 -13.94 0.27
C LYS A 3 9.22 -13.43 0.40
N PHE A 4 8.79 -12.52 -0.48
CA PHE A 4 7.49 -11.87 -0.41
C PHE A 4 6.80 -11.88 -1.77
N CYS A 5 5.49 -11.69 -1.77
CA CYS A 5 4.73 -11.30 -2.94
C CYS A 5 4.86 -9.80 -3.15
N TRP A 6 5.11 -9.34 -4.38
CA TRP A 6 5.25 -7.91 -4.65
C TRP A 6 4.87 -7.57 -6.10
N PHE A 7 4.52 -6.31 -6.32
CA PHE A 7 4.38 -5.72 -7.65
C PHE A 7 4.74 -4.23 -7.59
N VAL A 8 4.90 -3.61 -8.76
CA VAL A 8 5.05 -2.16 -8.90
C VAL A 8 3.70 -1.59 -9.35
N SER A 9 3.16 -0.63 -8.61
CA SER A 9 1.90 0.02 -8.95
C SER A 9 2.00 0.79 -10.26
N SER A 10 0.85 1.15 -10.84
CA SER A 10 0.81 1.99 -12.05
C SER A 10 1.49 3.36 -11.88
N GLU A 11 1.70 3.79 -10.63
CA GLU A 11 2.37 5.05 -10.28
C GLU A 11 3.83 4.85 -9.83
N GLY A 12 4.39 3.65 -9.99
CA GLY A 12 5.81 3.37 -9.75
C GLY A 12 6.16 3.05 -8.29
N LEU A 13 5.19 2.83 -7.41
CA LEU A 13 5.44 2.47 -6.00
C LEU A 13 5.49 0.96 -5.84
N VAL A 14 6.40 0.47 -4.99
CA VAL A 14 6.49 -0.96 -4.69
C VAL A 14 5.44 -1.34 -3.66
N VAL A 15 4.64 -2.35 -3.97
CA VAL A 15 3.66 -2.94 -3.05
C VAL A 15 4.14 -4.33 -2.67
N VAL A 16 4.21 -4.63 -1.36
CA VAL A 16 4.77 -5.89 -0.83
C VAL A 16 3.77 -6.55 0.11
N ALA A 17 3.56 -7.85 -0.03
CA ALA A 17 2.68 -8.65 0.82
C ALA A 17 3.35 -9.95 1.28
N GLY A 18 3.01 -10.40 2.49
CA GLY A 18 3.44 -11.72 2.97
C GLY A 18 2.65 -12.85 2.31
N ARG A 19 3.29 -14.00 2.07
CA ARG A 19 2.65 -15.21 1.53
C ARG A 19 2.05 -16.11 2.61
N ASP A 20 2.53 -15.94 3.84
CA ASP A 20 2.14 -16.72 5.00
C ASP A 20 2.21 -15.87 6.29
N ALA A 21 1.75 -16.44 7.40
CA ALA A 21 1.72 -15.75 8.69
C ALA A 21 3.10 -15.32 9.21
N GLN A 22 4.16 -16.11 8.97
CA GLN A 22 5.52 -15.77 9.39
C GLN A 22 6.08 -14.62 8.57
N GLN A 23 5.81 -14.61 7.26
CA GLN A 23 6.18 -13.53 6.37
C GLN A 23 5.40 -12.26 6.66
N ASN A 24 4.10 -12.32 6.95
CA ASN A 24 3.31 -11.17 7.43
C ASN A 24 3.96 -10.56 8.68
N GLU A 25 4.33 -11.43 9.64
CA GLU A 25 4.99 -11.01 10.87
C GLU A 25 6.32 -10.29 10.60
N GLN A 26 7.15 -10.86 9.74
CA GLN A 26 8.41 -10.27 9.37
C GLN A 26 8.25 -8.96 8.59
N LEU A 27 7.30 -8.92 7.64
CA LEU A 27 7.04 -7.75 6.81
C LEU A 27 6.70 -6.54 7.68
N VAL A 28 5.72 -6.70 8.56
CA VAL A 28 5.25 -5.60 9.41
C VAL A 28 6.27 -5.24 10.49
N LYS A 29 6.84 -6.22 11.20
CA LYS A 29 7.75 -5.91 12.32
C LYS A 29 9.10 -5.33 11.89
N ARG A 30 9.62 -5.73 10.72
CA ARG A 30 10.97 -5.34 10.29
C ARG A 30 10.98 -4.30 9.18
N TYR A 31 9.93 -4.22 8.37
CA TYR A 31 9.98 -3.45 7.13
C TYR A 31 8.88 -2.39 6.99
N LEU A 32 7.84 -2.37 7.84
CA LEU A 32 6.86 -1.28 7.84
C LEU A 32 7.48 -0.03 8.46
N ARG A 33 7.67 1.01 7.65
CA ARG A 33 8.23 2.29 8.11
C ARG A 33 7.09 3.28 8.43
N PRO A 34 7.35 4.34 9.21
CA PRO A 34 6.33 5.32 9.59
C PRO A 34 5.54 5.94 8.43
N GLN A 35 6.19 6.18 7.30
CA GLN A 35 5.59 6.81 6.12
C GLN A 35 4.95 5.83 5.14
N ASP A 36 5.06 4.53 5.39
CA ASP A 36 4.44 3.50 4.57
C ASP A 36 2.99 3.30 4.99
N ILE A 37 2.18 2.77 4.08
CA ILE A 37 0.77 2.46 4.36
C ILE A 37 0.59 0.95 4.49
N TYR A 38 -0.08 0.54 5.56
CA TYR A 38 -0.49 -0.84 5.78
C TYR A 38 -1.87 -1.07 5.17
N VAL A 39 -2.01 -2.13 4.38
CA VAL A 39 -3.24 -2.52 3.68
C VAL A 39 -3.60 -3.95 4.06
N HIS A 40 -4.89 -4.20 4.25
CA HIS A 40 -5.41 -5.53 4.57
C HIS A 40 -6.86 -5.69 4.08
N ALA A 41 -7.28 -6.93 3.80
CA ALA A 41 -8.67 -7.21 3.48
C ALA A 41 -9.55 -7.18 4.74
N ALA A 42 -10.86 -7.05 4.60
CA ALA A 42 -11.78 -7.22 5.73
C ALA A 42 -11.81 -8.67 6.22
N GLU A 43 -11.52 -9.62 5.34
CA GLU A 43 -11.57 -11.06 5.61
C GLU A 43 -10.42 -11.54 6.51
N HIS A 44 -10.70 -12.56 7.32
CA HIS A 44 -9.70 -13.17 8.17
C HIS A 44 -8.70 -13.99 7.34
N GLY A 45 -7.42 -13.99 7.74
CA GLY A 45 -6.38 -14.75 7.05
C GLY A 45 -5.92 -14.15 5.72
N ALA A 46 -6.30 -12.92 5.39
CA ALA A 46 -5.72 -12.19 4.26
C ALA A 46 -4.24 -11.85 4.49
N ALA A 47 -3.52 -11.60 3.41
CA ALA A 47 -2.13 -11.15 3.48
C ALA A 47 -2.01 -9.78 4.17
N SER A 48 -0.94 -9.59 4.94
CA SER A 48 -0.50 -8.26 5.35
C SER A 48 0.24 -7.60 4.19
N CYS A 49 -0.24 -6.44 3.75
CA CYS A 49 0.33 -5.73 2.61
C CYS A 49 0.87 -4.36 3.06
N VAL A 50 1.97 -3.93 2.45
CA VAL A 50 2.64 -2.65 2.70
C VAL A 50 2.89 -1.95 1.37
N VAL A 51 2.37 -0.72 1.25
CA VAL A 51 2.73 0.17 0.15
C VAL A 51 3.96 0.96 0.55
N ARG A 52 5.05 0.76 -0.18
CA ARG A 52 6.33 1.41 0.06
C ARG A 52 6.29 2.84 -0.47
N ASN A 53 6.34 3.81 0.44
CA ASN A 53 6.44 5.21 0.05
C ASN A 53 7.84 5.50 -0.52
N ALA A 54 7.91 6.21 -1.64
CA ALA A 54 9.18 6.64 -2.22
C ALA A 54 9.89 7.68 -1.34
N LEU A 55 9.12 8.45 -0.56
CA LEU A 55 9.64 9.48 0.33
C LEU A 55 10.24 8.86 1.61
N THR A 56 11.26 9.53 2.13
CA THR A 56 11.93 9.13 3.38
C THR A 56 11.39 9.88 4.60
N ASP A 57 10.64 10.97 4.39
CA ASP A 57 10.02 11.75 5.47
C ASP A 57 8.96 10.88 6.19
N PRO A 58 9.11 10.63 7.52
CA PRO A 58 8.17 9.85 8.32
C PRO A 58 6.72 10.34 8.29
N THR A 59 6.49 11.62 7.96
CA THR A 59 5.17 12.26 7.96
C THR A 59 4.49 12.24 6.58
N ALA A 60 5.20 11.80 5.54
CA ALA A 60 4.73 11.86 4.17
C ALA A 60 3.82 10.69 3.75
N ALA A 61 3.19 10.00 4.69
CA ALA A 61 2.30 8.87 4.40
C ALA A 61 1.12 9.25 3.49
N ASP A 62 0.65 10.49 3.59
CA ASP A 62 -0.42 11.05 2.75
C ASP A 62 0.01 11.32 1.30
N ALA A 63 1.30 11.18 0.98
CA ALA A 63 1.80 11.32 -0.38
C ALA A 63 1.52 10.09 -1.27
N ILE A 64 1.11 8.96 -0.69
CA ILE A 64 0.75 7.77 -1.46
C ILE A 64 -0.54 8.04 -2.22
N PRO A 65 -0.56 7.94 -3.56
CA PRO A 65 -1.75 8.34 -4.30
C PRO A 65 -2.89 7.32 -4.15
N PRO A 66 -4.17 7.76 -4.30
CA PRO A 66 -5.33 6.90 -4.12
C PRO A 66 -5.38 5.69 -5.07
N GLN A 67 -4.84 5.83 -6.29
CA GLN A 67 -4.83 4.76 -7.28
C GLN A 67 -3.92 3.61 -6.83
N THR A 68 -2.70 3.90 -6.37
CA THR A 68 -1.81 2.91 -5.74
C THR A 68 -2.47 2.22 -4.55
N LEU A 69 -3.22 2.95 -3.70
CA LEU A 69 -3.94 2.35 -2.58
C LEU A 69 -5.04 1.39 -3.05
N ALA A 70 -5.79 1.76 -4.10
CA ALA A 70 -6.81 0.91 -4.68
C ALA A 70 -6.22 -0.39 -5.28
N GLU A 71 -5.11 -0.28 -6.01
CA GLU A 71 -4.37 -1.43 -6.55
C GLU A 71 -3.84 -2.35 -5.44
N ALA A 72 -3.24 -1.77 -4.40
CA ALA A 72 -2.77 -2.54 -3.24
C ALA A 72 -3.93 -3.23 -2.49
N GLY A 73 -5.09 -2.58 -2.40
CA GLY A 73 -6.31 -3.15 -1.85
C GLY A 73 -6.77 -4.37 -2.64
N ALA A 74 -6.92 -4.22 -3.96
CA ALA A 74 -7.30 -5.30 -4.87
C ALA A 74 -6.33 -6.49 -4.75
N TYR A 75 -5.03 -6.21 -4.80
CA TYR A 75 -3.98 -7.21 -4.64
C TYR A 75 -4.11 -7.98 -3.32
N THR A 76 -4.37 -7.27 -2.22
CA THR A 76 -4.51 -7.89 -0.90
C THR A 76 -5.74 -8.78 -0.79
N VAL A 77 -6.85 -8.40 -1.42
CA VAL A 77 -8.05 -9.25 -1.51
C VAL A 77 -7.75 -10.52 -2.33
N CYS A 78 -7.04 -10.38 -3.46
CA CYS A 78 -6.63 -11.52 -4.27
C CYS A 78 -5.64 -12.46 -3.56
N LEU A 79 -4.89 -11.95 -2.57
CA LEU A 79 -4.03 -12.75 -1.68
C LEU A 79 -4.74 -13.23 -0.41
N SER A 80 -6.06 -13.40 -0.46
CA SER A 80 -6.87 -13.91 0.65
C SER A 80 -7.71 -15.12 0.25
N GLN A 81 -8.43 -15.69 1.20
CA GLN A 81 -9.37 -16.78 0.93
C GLN A 81 -10.50 -16.38 -0.03
N LEU A 82 -10.83 -15.09 -0.11
CA LEU A 82 -11.84 -14.57 -1.02
C LEU A 82 -11.52 -14.82 -2.50
N TRP A 83 -10.23 -14.91 -2.85
CA TRP A 83 -9.80 -15.31 -4.18
C TRP A 83 -10.19 -16.76 -4.50
N GLN A 84 -10.01 -17.67 -3.55
CA GLN A 84 -10.30 -19.09 -3.72
C GLN A 84 -11.80 -19.34 -3.88
N THR A 85 -12.63 -18.54 -3.21
CA THR A 85 -14.09 -18.66 -3.25
C THR A 85 -14.75 -17.77 -4.31
N GLY A 86 -13.98 -16.95 -5.03
CA GLY A 86 -14.50 -15.98 -6.01
C GLY A 86 -15.43 -14.93 -5.40
N THR A 87 -15.33 -14.69 -4.08
CA THR A 87 -16.25 -13.80 -3.35
C THR A 87 -15.68 -12.38 -3.33
N PRO A 88 -16.42 -11.35 -3.78
CA PRO A 88 -15.96 -9.97 -3.68
C PRO A 88 -15.62 -9.57 -2.23
N GLY A 89 -14.53 -8.83 -2.06
CA GLY A 89 -14.02 -8.41 -0.76
C GLY A 89 -13.86 -6.90 -0.64
N ALA A 90 -14.01 -6.40 0.59
CA ALA A 90 -13.59 -5.05 0.94
C ALA A 90 -12.13 -5.06 1.42
N ALA A 91 -11.36 -4.06 1.03
CA ALA A 91 -10.05 -3.77 1.59
C ALA A 91 -10.07 -2.44 2.35
N TRP A 92 -9.11 -2.29 3.25
CA TRP A 92 -8.90 -1.05 3.98
C TRP A 92 -7.42 -0.83 4.23
N TRP A 93 -7.07 0.41 4.52
CA TRP A 93 -5.71 0.81 4.86
C TRP A 93 -5.66 1.65 6.14
N VAL A 94 -4.49 1.67 6.77
CA VAL A 94 -4.15 2.48 7.94
C VAL A 94 -2.70 2.93 7.90
N TYR A 95 -2.37 3.96 8.66
CA TYR A 95 -0.98 4.39 8.87
C TYR A 95 -0.20 3.39 9.71
N ALA A 96 1.12 3.37 9.56
CA ALA A 96 1.99 2.45 10.28
C ALA A 96 1.86 2.53 11.81
N ASN A 97 1.67 3.72 12.37
CA ASN A 97 1.47 3.94 13.80
C ASN A 97 0.16 3.34 14.37
N GLN A 98 -0.79 3.00 13.50
CA GLN A 98 -2.04 2.33 13.88
C GLN A 98 -1.88 0.81 14.01
N VAL A 99 -0.76 0.24 13.57
CA VAL A 99 -0.52 -1.21 13.55
C VAL A 99 0.31 -1.60 14.77
N SER A 100 -0.19 -2.52 15.59
CA SER A 100 0.47 -2.99 16.81
C SER A 100 0.41 -4.50 16.95
N LYS A 101 1.43 -5.11 17.56
CA LYS A 101 1.40 -6.53 17.96
C LYS A 101 0.98 -6.72 19.43
N THR A 102 0.66 -5.64 20.13
CA THR A 102 0.22 -5.72 21.53
C THR A 102 -1.28 -5.96 21.57
N ALA A 103 -1.67 -7.15 22.05
CA ALA A 103 -3.06 -7.48 22.35
C ALA A 103 -3.58 -6.67 23.55
N PRO A 104 -4.90 -6.49 23.69
CA PRO A 104 -5.50 -6.09 24.96
C PRO A 104 -5.12 -7.05 26.09
N THR A 105 -5.13 -6.55 27.33
CA THR A 105 -4.73 -7.32 28.51
C THR A 105 -5.56 -8.60 28.63
N GLY A 106 -4.91 -9.77 28.61
CA GLY A 106 -5.55 -11.08 28.74
C GLY A 106 -5.79 -11.85 27.43
N GLU A 107 -5.50 -11.26 26.27
CA GLU A 107 -5.62 -11.92 24.96
C GLU A 107 -4.25 -12.18 24.31
N TYR A 108 -4.19 -13.17 23.42
CA TYR A 108 -3.02 -13.45 22.58
C TYR A 108 -3.35 -13.22 21.11
N LEU A 109 -2.46 -12.57 20.38
CA LEU A 109 -2.55 -12.46 18.93
C LEU A 109 -1.81 -13.61 18.26
N ASN A 110 -2.48 -14.26 17.30
CA ASN A 110 -1.85 -15.27 16.46
C ASN A 110 -0.67 -14.69 15.66
N VAL A 111 0.25 -15.56 15.25
CA VAL A 111 1.36 -15.21 14.34
C VAL A 111 0.78 -14.60 13.06
N GLY A 112 1.40 -13.52 12.57
CA GLY A 112 0.92 -12.81 11.38
C GLY A 112 -0.35 -11.96 11.56
N SER A 113 -0.98 -11.95 12.74
CA SER A 113 -2.08 -11.04 13.07
C SER A 113 -1.58 -9.78 13.77
N PHE A 114 -2.27 -8.65 13.54
CA PHE A 114 -1.93 -7.35 14.13
C PHE A 114 -3.19 -6.66 14.63
N MET A 115 -3.05 -5.96 15.76
CA MET A 115 -4.05 -5.06 16.26
C MET A 115 -4.01 -3.74 15.50
N ILE A 116 -5.17 -3.29 15.06
CA ILE A 116 -5.35 -2.04 14.35
C ILE A 116 -6.10 -1.07 15.26
N ARG A 117 -5.51 0.10 15.51
CA ARG A 117 -6.09 1.14 16.38
C ARG A 117 -6.59 2.32 15.55
N GLY A 118 -7.65 2.96 16.02
CA GLY A 118 -8.22 4.14 15.37
C GLY A 118 -9.05 3.80 14.11
N LYS A 119 -9.23 4.79 13.24
CA LYS A 119 -10.10 4.71 12.06
C LYS A 119 -9.41 3.94 10.92
N LYS A 120 -10.16 3.03 10.30
CA LYS A 120 -9.77 2.36 9.04
C LYS A 120 -10.28 3.17 7.86
N ASN A 121 -9.48 3.25 6.80
CA ASN A 121 -9.87 3.88 5.54
C ASN A 121 -10.24 2.78 4.54
N PHE A 122 -11.53 2.63 4.28
CA PHE A 122 -12.02 1.61 3.35
C PHE A 122 -11.80 2.04 1.90
N LEU A 123 -11.41 1.07 1.07
CA LEU A 123 -11.17 1.24 -0.35
C LEU A 123 -12.42 0.86 -1.15
N PRO A 124 -12.63 1.44 -2.34
CA PRO A 124 -13.71 1.04 -3.22
C PRO A 124 -13.59 -0.45 -3.56
N PRO A 125 -14.70 -1.18 -3.75
CA PRO A 125 -14.67 -2.56 -4.17
C PRO A 125 -13.91 -2.72 -5.49
N ALA A 126 -12.93 -3.62 -5.50
CA ALA A 126 -12.17 -3.96 -6.68
C ALA A 126 -12.61 -5.31 -7.25
N ARG A 127 -12.43 -5.49 -8.56
CA ARG A 127 -12.60 -6.79 -9.21
C ARG A 127 -11.52 -7.75 -8.72
N LEU A 128 -11.87 -9.02 -8.58
CA LEU A 128 -10.90 -10.09 -8.30
C LEU A 128 -10.17 -10.45 -9.59
N GLU A 129 -9.21 -9.62 -9.97
CA GLU A 129 -8.39 -9.80 -11.16
C GLU A 129 -6.92 -9.65 -10.79
N LEU A 130 -6.07 -10.54 -11.30
CA LEU A 130 -4.61 -10.45 -11.22
C LEU A 130 -4.02 -10.64 -12.61
N ALA A 131 -3.01 -9.86 -12.92
CA ALA A 131 -2.22 -9.99 -14.15
C ALA A 131 -0.75 -10.22 -13.79
N TYR A 132 -0.02 -10.85 -14.70
CA TYR A 132 1.44 -10.97 -14.62
C TYR A 132 2.09 -9.98 -15.56
N CYS A 133 3.17 -9.35 -15.11
CA CYS A 133 4.02 -8.49 -15.92
C CYS A 133 5.40 -9.13 -16.07
N LEU A 134 5.97 -9.06 -17.27
CA LEU A 134 7.35 -9.44 -17.53
C LEU A 134 8.18 -8.16 -17.62
N LEU A 135 9.20 -8.06 -16.77
CA LEU A 135 10.15 -6.96 -16.75
C LEU A 135 11.49 -7.44 -17.34
N TRP A 136 12.09 -6.60 -18.18
CA TRP A 136 13.41 -6.85 -18.76
C TRP A 136 14.48 -6.11 -17.96
N LEU A 137 15.53 -6.82 -17.57
CA LEU A 137 16.73 -6.19 -17.03
C LEU A 137 17.53 -5.64 -18.21
N LEU A 138 17.61 -4.31 -18.29
CA LEU A 138 18.41 -3.62 -19.30
C LEU A 138 19.89 -3.69 -18.96
N ASP A 139 20.75 -3.80 -19.98
CA ASP A 139 22.17 -3.51 -19.83
C ASP A 139 22.40 -2.00 -19.57
N ASP A 140 23.58 -1.64 -19.07
CA ASP A 140 23.88 -0.26 -18.70
C ASP A 140 23.69 0.73 -19.87
N ALA A 141 24.05 0.30 -21.08
CA ALA A 141 23.90 1.12 -22.28
C ALA A 141 22.43 1.38 -22.63
N SER A 142 21.56 0.40 -22.44
CA SER A 142 20.12 0.51 -22.65
C SER A 142 19.46 1.27 -21.51
N ALA A 143 19.83 1.01 -20.26
CA ALA A 143 19.36 1.77 -19.10
C ALA A 143 19.64 3.27 -19.27
N ALA A 144 20.84 3.64 -19.74
CA ALA A 144 21.18 5.04 -20.02
C ALA A 144 20.31 5.69 -21.11
N ARG A 145 19.82 4.92 -22.10
CA ARG A 145 18.91 5.43 -23.14
C ARG A 145 17.47 5.63 -22.64
N HIS A 146 17.11 4.98 -21.54
CA HIS A 146 15.79 5.00 -20.93
C HIS A 146 15.80 5.69 -19.56
N ASP A 147 16.84 6.49 -19.28
CA ASP A 147 16.95 7.21 -18.01
C ASP A 147 15.78 8.21 -17.86
N GLY A 148 15.16 8.22 -16.69
CA GLY A 148 14.00 9.06 -16.40
C GLY A 148 12.63 8.48 -16.79
N GLU A 149 12.55 7.43 -17.61
CA GLU A 149 11.25 6.87 -18.06
C GLU A 149 10.45 6.18 -16.94
N MET A 150 11.15 5.65 -15.93
CA MET A 150 10.56 4.87 -14.82
C MET A 150 10.50 5.65 -13.50
N VAL A 151 10.79 6.95 -13.51
CA VAL A 151 10.78 7.75 -12.27
C VAL A 151 9.32 8.05 -11.90
N PRO A 152 8.88 7.75 -10.66
CA PRO A 152 7.58 8.19 -10.18
C PRO A 152 7.48 9.70 -10.40
N GLN A 153 6.55 10.15 -11.25
CA GLN A 153 6.40 11.57 -11.51
C GLN A 153 6.12 12.26 -10.17
N GLN A 154 7.07 13.08 -9.70
CA GLN A 154 6.81 13.97 -8.58
C GLN A 154 5.65 14.86 -9.00
N ARG A 155 4.47 14.63 -8.41
CA ARG A 155 3.38 15.58 -8.57
C ARG A 155 3.82 16.87 -7.88
N SER A 156 4.30 17.83 -8.67
CA SER A 156 4.47 19.21 -8.22
C SER A 156 3.12 19.66 -7.67
N GLY A 157 3.05 19.89 -6.36
CA GLY A 157 1.82 20.36 -5.72
C GLY A 157 1.35 21.64 -6.39
N SER A 158 0.29 21.57 -7.18
CA SER A 158 -0.42 22.75 -7.65
C SER A 158 -1.25 23.28 -6.48
N GLY A 159 -0.57 23.92 -5.53
CA GLY A 159 -1.18 24.89 -4.65
C GLY A 159 -1.58 26.10 -5.49
N SER A 160 -2.87 26.21 -5.80
CA SER A 160 -3.49 27.52 -6.03
C SER A 160 -4.65 27.62 -5.06
N VAL A 161 -4.33 28.08 -3.86
CA VAL A 161 -5.30 28.80 -3.03
C VAL A 161 -5.51 30.13 -3.75
N GLY A 162 -6.56 30.18 -4.57
CA GLY A 162 -7.07 31.43 -5.13
C GLY A 162 -7.79 32.20 -4.04
N GLY A 163 -7.03 32.93 -3.22
CA GLY A 163 -7.55 34.03 -2.43
C GLY A 163 -7.89 35.19 -3.36
N GLY A 164 -9.16 35.58 -3.40
CA GLY A 164 -9.65 36.77 -4.09
C GLY A 164 -10.69 37.47 -3.22
N GLY A 165 -10.22 38.25 -2.24
CA GLY A 165 -11.03 39.24 -1.53
C GLY A 165 -10.90 40.61 -2.20
N GLY A 166 -11.97 41.40 -2.11
CA GLY A 166 -12.10 42.79 -2.60
C GLY A 166 -13.23 42.86 -3.63
N GLY A 167 -14.39 43.48 -3.38
CA GLY A 167 -14.63 44.77 -2.74
C GLY A 167 -14.94 45.78 -3.84
N GLY A 168 -16.18 46.28 -3.92
CA GLY A 168 -16.57 47.28 -4.90
C GLY A 168 -18.07 47.59 -4.87
N GLU A 169 -18.38 48.79 -4.39
CA GLU A 169 -19.69 49.43 -4.27
C GLU A 169 -20.39 49.63 -5.64
N GLY A 170 -21.72 49.73 -5.60
CA GLY A 170 -22.57 50.08 -6.75
C GLY A 170 -24.03 49.70 -6.52
#